data_AF-A0A922ZCI6-F1
#
_entry.id   AF-A0A922ZCI6-F1
#
_cell.length_a   1.000
_cell.length_b   1.000
_cell.length_c   1.000
_cell.angle_alpha   90.00
_cell.angle_beta   90.00
_cell.angle_gamma   90.00
#
_symmetry.space_group_name_H-M   'P 1'
#
loop_
_entity.id
_entity.type
_entity.pdbx_description
1 polymer ?
#
loop_
_entity_poly.entity_id
_entity_poly.type
_entity_poly.pdbx_seq_one_letter_code
_entity_poly.pdbx_strand_id
1 'polypeptide(L)'
;SSIWDINEIQRLARKYKVTPLAFATRLLILGRMNPASYRNWKDSWNEYLDQHPAKKGGIATPAERSLNRNGLTYTTLVIDALNMERITPVSASKYLNVSYPYVEDLRLHIAFGEPLPTYRRQGE
;
A
#
# COMPACT_ATOMS: atom_id res chain seq x y z
N SER A 1 1.08 -35.09 16.87
CA SER A 1 0.48 -33.80 16.50
C SER A 1 1.46 -33.02 15.66
N SER A 2 1.09 -32.65 14.42
CA SER A 2 1.93 -31.78 13.59
C SER A 2 1.83 -30.35 14.11
N ILE A 3 2.96 -29.76 14.48
CA ILE A 3 3.04 -28.35 14.86
C ILE A 3 3.12 -27.57 13.54
N TRP A 4 2.16 -26.67 13.32
CA TRP A 4 2.09 -25.88 12.10
C TRP A 4 2.64 -24.47 12.35
N ASP A 5 3.62 -24.05 11.56
CA ASP A 5 4.19 -22.71 11.62
C ASP A 5 3.39 -21.69 10.78
N ILE A 6 3.45 -20.42 11.16
CA ILE A 6 2.84 -19.29 10.44
C ILE A 6 3.33 -19.24 9.00
N ASN A 7 4.64 -19.38 8.76
CA ASN A 7 5.20 -19.29 7.41
C ASN A 7 4.70 -20.43 6.51
N GLU A 8 4.56 -21.62 7.09
CA GLU A 8 4.07 -22.79 6.37
C GLU A 8 2.60 -22.61 5.95
N ILE A 9 1.75 -22.17 6.89
CA ILE A 9 0.34 -21.91 6.60
C ILE A 9 0.19 -20.77 5.60
N GLN A 10 0.97 -19.70 5.70
CA GLN A 10 0.96 -18.63 4.70
C GLN A 10 1.36 -19.11 3.30
N ARG A 11 2.41 -19.93 3.20
CA ARG A 11 2.88 -20.50 1.93
C ARG A 11 1.80 -21.36 1.29
N LEU A 12 1.15 -22.22 2.08
CA LEU A 12 0.06 -23.06 1.61
C LEU A 12 -1.17 -22.23 1.23
N ALA A 13 -1.56 -21.26 2.07
CA ALA A 13 -2.68 -20.36 1.78
C ALA A 13 -2.48 -19.61 0.45
N ARG A 14 -1.26 -19.12 0.17
CA ARG A 14 -0.90 -18.51 -1.12
C ARG A 14 -1.07 -19.49 -2.29
N LYS A 15 -0.57 -20.72 -2.15
CA LYS A 15 -0.70 -21.77 -3.18
C LYS A 15 -2.16 -22.06 -3.51
N TYR A 16 -3.03 -22.10 -2.50
CA TYR A 16 -4.46 -22.39 -2.64
C TYR A 16 -5.33 -21.14 -2.80
N LYS A 17 -4.72 -19.95 -2.92
CA LYS A 17 -5.40 -18.66 -3.12
C LYS A 17 -6.49 -18.36 -2.08
N VAL A 18 -6.21 -18.68 -0.82
CA VAL A 18 -7.08 -18.38 0.33
C VAL A 18 -6.32 -17.60 1.40
N THR A 19 -7.01 -17.09 2.41
CA THR A 19 -6.35 -16.43 3.54
C THR A 19 -5.69 -17.46 4.49
N PRO A 20 -4.61 -17.09 5.21
CA PRO A 20 -3.98 -17.98 6.19
C PRO A 20 -4.96 -18.53 7.23
N LEU A 21 -5.85 -17.68 7.77
CA LEU A 21 -6.89 -18.08 8.71
C LEU A 21 -7.88 -19.08 8.11
N ALA A 22 -8.33 -18.85 6.87
CA ALA A 22 -9.22 -19.79 6.18
C ALA A 22 -8.52 -21.15 5.94
N PHE A 23 -7.23 -21.14 5.60
CA PHE A 23 -6.46 -22.36 5.41
C PHE A 23 -6.29 -23.15 6.71
N ALA A 24 -5.92 -22.48 7.81
CA ALA A 24 -5.83 -23.11 9.13
C ALA A 24 -7.17 -23.69 9.60
N THR A 25 -8.27 -22.95 9.38
CA THR A 25 -9.63 -23.44 9.65
C THR A 25 -9.95 -24.69 8.83
N ARG A 26 -9.50 -24.75 7.57
CA ARG A 26 -9.67 -25.94 6.73
C ARG A 26 -8.87 -27.13 7.25
N LEU A 27 -7.65 -26.92 7.74
CA LEU A 27 -6.84 -27.96 8.37
C LEU A 27 -7.51 -28.52 9.63
N LEU A 28 -8.14 -27.66 10.44
CA LEU A 28 -8.92 -28.05 11.61
C LEU A 28 -10.11 -28.94 11.21
N ILE A 29 -10.92 -28.50 10.23
CA ILE A 29 -12.08 -29.25 9.74
C ILE A 29 -11.68 -30.62 9.17
N LEU A 30 -10.54 -30.69 8.48
CA LEU A 30 -10.01 -31.93 7.91
C LEU A 30 -9.31 -32.83 8.94
N GLY A 31 -9.26 -32.44 10.22
CA GLY A 31 -8.58 -33.19 11.28
C GLY A 31 -7.05 -33.24 11.14
N ARG A 32 -6.47 -32.41 10.27
CA ARG A 32 -5.01 -32.29 10.04
C ARG A 32 -4.34 -31.36 11.05
N MET A 33 -5.14 -30.58 11.77
CA MET A 33 -4.76 -29.76 12.89
C MET A 33 -5.75 -30.03 14.03
N ASN A 34 -5.27 -30.33 15.24
CA ASN A 34 -6.14 -30.51 16.38
C ASN A 34 -6.58 -29.14 16.97
N PRO A 35 -7.64 -29.09 17.79
CA PRO A 35 -8.15 -27.83 18.33
C PRO A 35 -7.15 -27.04 19.19
N ALA A 36 -6.28 -27.72 19.95
CA ALA A 36 -5.29 -27.05 20.78
C ALA A 36 -4.20 -26.38 19.91
N SER A 37 -3.70 -27.09 18.90
CA SER A 37 -2.74 -26.55 17.93
C SER A 37 -3.34 -25.40 17.12
N TYR A 38 -4.63 -25.45 16.77
CA TYR A 38 -5.30 -24.34 16.10
C TYR A 38 -5.37 -23.09 16.96
N ARG A 39 -5.72 -23.22 18.26
CA ARG A 39 -5.75 -22.09 19.19
C ARG A 39 -4.38 -21.45 19.32
N ASN A 40 -3.35 -22.24 19.62
CA ASN A 40 -1.98 -21.74 19.73
C ASN A 40 -1.53 -21.03 18.45
N TRP A 41 -1.79 -21.64 17.29
CA TRP A 41 -1.48 -21.02 16.00
C TRP A 41 -2.23 -19.71 15.78
N LYS A 42 -3.52 -19.65 16.14
CA LYS A 42 -4.35 -18.45 15.99
C LYS A 42 -3.86 -17.32 16.88
N ASP A 43 -3.42 -17.62 18.08
CA ASP A 43 -2.85 -16.63 19.01
C ASP A 43 -1.55 -16.06 18.44
N SER A 44 -0.63 -16.92 17.98
CA SER A 44 0.60 -16.47 17.29
C SER A 44 0.31 -15.70 16.00
N TRP A 45 -0.75 -16.05 15.27
CA TRP A 45 -1.17 -15.33 14.08
C TRP A 45 -1.66 -13.92 14.39
N ASN A 46 -2.43 -13.75 15.46
CA ASN A 46 -2.87 -12.42 15.90
C ASN A 46 -1.67 -11.57 16.35
N GLU A 47 -0.76 -12.14 17.14
CA GLU A 47 0.46 -11.45 17.56
C GLU A 47 1.32 -11.02 16.35
N TYR A 48 1.43 -11.90 15.34
CA TYR A 48 2.10 -11.57 14.08
C TYR A 48 1.45 -10.39 13.36
N LEU A 49 0.11 -10.32 13.32
CA LEU A 49 -0.62 -9.23 12.69
C LEU A 49 -0.45 -7.92 13.45
N ASP A 50 -0.41 -7.96 14.78
CA ASP A 50 -0.18 -6.77 15.62
C ASP A 50 1.23 -6.20 15.41
N GLN A 51 2.23 -7.06 15.26
CA GLN A 51 3.61 -6.67 14.94
C GLN A 51 3.79 -6.17 13.50
N HIS A 52 2.90 -6.56 12.59
CA HIS A 52 2.92 -6.18 11.18
C HIS A 52 1.62 -5.45 10.82
N PRO A 53 1.41 -4.25 11.38
CA PRO A 53 0.22 -3.47 11.05
C PRO A 53 0.15 -3.32 9.54
N ALA A 54 -1.05 -3.49 8.98
CA ALA A 54 -1.26 -3.32 7.56
C ALA A 54 -0.64 -1.99 7.14
N LYS A 55 0.27 -2.02 6.16
CA LYS A 55 0.76 -0.79 5.53
C LYS A 55 -0.48 0.01 5.18
N LYS A 56 -0.63 1.23 5.71
CA LYS A 56 -1.73 2.14 5.34
C LYS A 56 -1.63 2.31 3.82
N GLY A 57 -2.42 1.52 3.10
CA GLY A 57 -2.32 1.38 1.66
C GLY A 57 -3.67 1.68 1.06
N GLY A 58 -3.71 2.74 0.26
CA GLY A 58 -4.78 3.03 -0.68
C GLY A 58 -4.27 2.86 -2.12
N ILE A 59 -5.17 3.02 -3.09
CA ILE A 59 -4.76 3.23 -4.48
C ILE A 59 -3.96 4.53 -4.51
N ALA A 60 -2.71 4.46 -4.99
CA ALA A 60 -1.87 5.64 -5.10
C ALA A 60 -2.57 6.71 -5.96
N THR A 61 -2.66 7.93 -5.43
CA THR A 61 -3.28 9.06 -6.13
C THR A 61 -2.49 9.40 -7.40
N PRO A 62 -3.05 10.13 -8.37
CA PRO A 62 -2.29 10.56 -9.55
C PRO A 62 -1.01 11.32 -9.19
N ALA A 63 -1.04 12.19 -8.18
CA ALA A 63 0.14 12.88 -7.65
C ALA A 63 1.15 11.91 -7.04
N GLU A 64 0.71 10.96 -6.19
CA GLU A 64 1.58 9.94 -5.61
C GLU A 64 2.21 9.06 -6.69
N ARG A 65 1.45 8.67 -7.73
CA ARG A 65 1.97 7.90 -8.86
C ARG A 65 3.02 8.67 -9.64
N SER A 66 2.80 9.97 -9.86
CA SER A 66 3.79 10.84 -10.52
C SER A 66 5.07 10.93 -9.70
N LEU A 67 4.95 11.22 -8.40
CA LEU A 67 6.08 11.31 -7.49
C LEU A 67 6.85 9.99 -7.40
N ASN A 68 6.15 8.87 -7.29
CA ASN A 68 6.76 7.53 -7.26
C ASN A 68 7.45 7.17 -8.59
N ARG A 69 6.92 7.62 -9.73
CA ARG A 69 7.50 7.33 -11.05
C ARG A 69 8.71 8.21 -11.36
N ASN A 70 8.61 9.51 -11.06
CA ASN A 70 9.61 10.50 -11.45
C ASN A 70 10.69 10.70 -10.36
N GLY A 71 10.39 10.34 -9.12
CA GLY A 71 11.23 10.59 -7.96
C GLY A 71 11.06 12.01 -7.41
N LEU A 72 11.45 12.19 -6.14
CA LEU A 72 11.34 13.47 -5.44
C LEU A 72 12.17 14.56 -6.12
N THR A 73 13.46 14.32 -6.38
CA THR A 73 14.38 15.33 -6.92
C THR A 73 13.92 15.93 -8.24
N TYR A 74 13.50 15.10 -9.19
CA TYR A 74 13.00 15.59 -10.48
C TYR A 74 11.69 16.35 -10.32
N THR A 75 10.78 15.83 -9.50
CA THR A 75 9.50 16.51 -9.23
C THR A 75 9.72 17.88 -8.60
N THR A 76 10.61 18.00 -7.61
CA THR A 76 11.00 19.28 -6.99
C THR A 76 11.57 20.25 -8.02
N LEU A 77 12.49 19.82 -8.90
CA LEU A 77 13.05 20.68 -9.93
C LEU A 77 11.98 21.26 -10.87
N VAL A 78 11.03 20.44 -11.30
CA VAL A 78 9.94 20.90 -12.18
C VAL A 78 9.02 21.87 -11.45
N ILE A 79 8.69 21.60 -10.19
CA ILE A 79 7.86 22.49 -9.36
C ILE A 79 8.58 23.81 -9.08
N ASP A 80 9.88 23.80 -8.81
CA ASP A 80 10.69 25.01 -8.62
C ASP A 80 10.74 25.83 -9.91
N ALA A 81 10.95 25.20 -11.06
CA ALA A 81 10.91 25.88 -12.36
C ALA A 81 9.54 26.50 -12.64
N LEU A 82 8.45 25.84 -12.23
CA LEU A 82 7.09 26.38 -12.34
C LEU A 82 6.88 27.58 -11.39
N ASN A 83 7.34 27.48 -10.14
CA ASN A 83 7.26 28.56 -9.15
C ASN A 83 8.09 29.79 -9.54
N MET A 84 9.21 29.58 -10.24
CA MET A 84 10.06 30.64 -10.79
C MET A 84 9.56 31.17 -12.15
N GLU A 85 8.36 30.76 -12.59
CA GLU A 85 7.76 31.14 -13.88
C GLU A 85 8.65 30.83 -15.11
N ARG A 86 9.60 29.90 -14.97
CA ARG A 86 10.49 29.47 -16.07
C ARG A 86 9.78 28.54 -17.05
N ILE A 87 8.74 27.85 -16.58
CA ILE A 87 7.89 26.97 -17.39
C ILE A 87 6.43 27.29 -17.14
N THR A 88 5.58 26.92 -18.09
CA THR A 88 4.13 27.08 -17.93
C THR A 88 3.53 25.91 -17.16
N PRO A 89 2.34 26.10 -16.54
CA PRO A 89 1.55 25.01 -15.97
C PRO A 89 1.32 23.81 -16.90
N VAL A 90 1.14 24.09 -18.19
CA VAL A 90 0.91 23.06 -19.23
C VAL A 90 2.19 22.24 -19.45
N SER A 91 3.36 22.90 -19.46
CA SER A 91 4.65 22.21 -19.57
C SER A 91 4.93 21.35 -18.33
N ALA A 92 4.66 21.88 -17.12
CA ALA A 92 4.83 21.13 -15.88
C ALA A 92 3.96 19.86 -15.84
N SER A 93 2.70 19.97 -16.25
CA SER A 93 1.77 18.83 -16.38
C SER A 93 2.33 17.74 -17.31
N LYS A 94 2.92 18.13 -18.44
CA LYS A 94 3.56 17.20 -19.38
C LYS A 94 4.81 16.54 -18.78
N TYR A 95 5.69 17.31 -18.13
CA TYR A 95 6.91 16.80 -17.52
C TYR A 95 6.66 15.83 -16.37
N LEU A 96 5.60 16.09 -15.59
CA LEU A 96 5.19 15.25 -14.46
C LEU A 96 4.21 14.14 -14.88
N ASN A 97 3.75 14.15 -16.13
CA ASN A 97 2.77 13.22 -16.68
C ASN A 97 1.49 13.11 -15.83
N VAL A 98 0.96 14.26 -15.39
CA VAL A 98 -0.28 14.39 -14.61
C VAL A 98 -1.08 15.61 -15.04
N SER A 99 -2.39 15.58 -14.79
CA SER A 99 -3.25 16.75 -15.01
C SER A 99 -2.94 17.88 -14.02
N TYR A 100 -3.21 19.11 -14.42
CA TYR A 100 -2.90 20.33 -13.69
C TYR A 100 -3.35 20.34 -12.21
N PRO A 101 -4.56 19.88 -11.83
CA PRO A 101 -4.96 19.84 -10.41
C PRO A 101 -3.97 19.06 -9.54
N TYR A 102 -3.43 17.96 -10.06
CA TYR A 102 -2.46 17.12 -9.34
C TYR A 102 -1.05 17.72 -9.32
N VAL A 103 -0.76 18.68 -10.20
CA VAL A 103 0.47 19.48 -10.11
C VAL A 103 0.39 20.41 -8.90
N GLU A 104 -0.79 20.97 -8.61
CA GLU A 104 -0.99 21.78 -7.41
C GLU A 104 -0.88 20.95 -6.12
N ASP A 105 -1.41 19.72 -6.12
CA ASP A 105 -1.22 18.79 -5.00
C ASP A 105 0.28 18.52 -4.72
N LEU A 106 1.07 18.30 -5.78
CA LEU A 106 2.51 18.12 -5.67
C LEU A 106 3.21 19.39 -5.16
N ARG A 107 2.73 20.57 -5.57
CA ARG A 107 3.26 21.85 -5.14
C ARG A 107 3.04 22.08 -3.65
N LEU A 108 1.84 21.80 -3.15
CA LEU A 108 1.51 21.86 -1.73
C LEU A 108 2.31 20.84 -0.92
N HIS A 109 2.43 19.61 -1.41
CA HIS A 109 3.24 18.56 -0.78
C HIS A 109 4.72 18.97 -0.65
N ILE A 110 5.32 19.51 -1.71
CA ILE A 110 6.72 19.92 -1.71
C ILE A 110 6.95 21.18 -0.86
N ALA A 111 6.04 22.16 -0.92
CA ALA A 111 6.20 23.41 -0.20
C ALA A 111 6.00 23.27 1.32
N PHE A 112 5.04 22.44 1.74
CA PHE A 112 4.59 22.38 3.13
C PHE A 112 4.81 21.02 3.80
N GLY A 113 5.29 20.02 3.05
CA GLY A 113 5.38 18.64 3.56
C GLY A 113 4.01 18.01 3.81
N GLU A 114 2.93 18.63 3.31
CA GLU A 114 1.56 18.17 3.50
C GLU A 114 1.39 16.79 2.85
N PRO A 115 0.70 15.83 3.50
CA PRO A 115 0.42 14.55 2.87
C PRO A 115 -0.39 14.77 1.59
N LEU A 116 -0.03 14.04 0.52
CA LEU A 116 -0.80 14.10 -0.71
C LEU A 116 -2.26 13.70 -0.45
N PRO A 117 -3.23 14.43 -1.01
CA PRO A 117 -4.64 14.21 -0.70
C PRO A 117 -5.06 12.80 -1.09
N THR A 118 -5.68 12.08 -0.15
CA THR A 118 -6.29 10.78 -0.44
C THR A 118 -7.66 11.00 -1.06
N TYR A 119 -7.74 11.05 -2.38
CA TYR A 119 -9.04 11.08 -3.07
C TYR A 119 -9.72 9.71 -2.95
N ARG A 120 -10.59 9.55 -1.96
CA ARG A 120 -11.60 8.47 -1.97
C ARG A 120 -12.46 8.74 -3.21
N ARG A 121 -12.48 7.81 -4.19
CA ARG A 121 -13.31 7.93 -5.40
C ARG A 121 -14.72 8.40 -4.99
N GLN A 122 -15.07 9.64 -5.30
CA GLN A 122 -16.46 10.01 -5.43
C GLN A 122 -16.89 9.55 -6.81
N GLY A 123 -17.82 8.60 -6.88
CA GLY A 123 -18.50 8.18 -8.10
C GLY A 123 -17.76 7.10 -8.91
N GLU A 124 -18.05 5.84 -8.60
CA GLU A 124 -18.50 4.88 -9.63
C GLU A 124 -20.00 4.64 -9.40
#